data_AF-A0A0F9HHD9-F1
#
_entry.id   AF-A0A0F9HHD9-F1
#
_cell.length_a   1.000
_cell.length_b   1.000
_cell.length_c   1.000
_cell.angle_alpha   90.00
_cell.angle_beta   90.00
_cell.angle_gamma   90.00
#
_symmetry.space_group_name_H-M   'P 1'
#
loop_
_entity.id
_entity.type
_entity.pdbx_description
1 polymer ?
#
loop_
_entity_poly.entity_id
_entity_poly.type
_entity_poly.pdbx_seq_one_letter_code
_entity_poly.pdbx_strand_id
1 'polypeptide(L)'
;MTVKNNESSDLQNIDFNKFGSILKRNGYTALNTSAVASSADITGLHHFEVTASGAVVASLVAIAGTDIFKMDALDGTWDTITSGISITAAKPCDFASFLDILHVTNGTDSPFNWDHIRGGKVSVAPAVDATTGSDIVTAKYVEKFNNYLFYGNVSITIGAVVQHPSRIYWSGSKDTDDWTATNFIDIAKNDGQEITRLQVLGNRLVIFKTRSIYNLLFTGDADVPFILPGGGKSNSTVGCVAPFSVQTVDNGLVFMSYDGFYFYDGINSFKISDKITTTLLALNRGKFTNARSLVQKDKNRYW
;
A
#
# COMPACT_ATOMS: atom_id res chain seq x y z
N MET A 1 -25.07 -21.48 0.95
CA MET A 1 -24.17 -22.47 0.33
C MET A 1 -23.53 -23.26 1.47
N THR A 2 -23.53 -24.59 1.40
CA THR A 2 -23.04 -25.48 2.47
C THR A 2 -21.52 -25.64 2.37
N VAL A 3 -20.83 -25.63 3.52
CA VAL A 3 -19.40 -25.94 3.64
C VAL A 3 -19.17 -27.39 3.14
N LYS A 4 -18.18 -27.61 2.28
CA LYS A 4 -17.85 -28.96 1.77
C LYS A 4 -17.11 -29.78 2.82
N ASN A 5 -17.03 -31.10 2.65
CA ASN A 5 -16.32 -32.00 3.57
C ASN A 5 -14.84 -31.65 3.80
N ASN A 6 -14.19 -30.94 2.87
CA ASN A 6 -12.80 -30.50 2.95
C ASN A 6 -12.65 -29.02 3.33
N GLU A 7 -13.70 -28.38 3.83
CA GLU A 7 -13.72 -26.98 4.20
C GLU A 7 -14.18 -26.83 5.65
N SER A 8 -13.75 -25.75 6.31
CA SER A 8 -14.29 -25.35 7.60
C SER A 8 -14.56 -23.85 7.56
N SER A 9 -15.65 -23.42 8.21
CA SER A 9 -16.05 -22.01 8.28
C SER A 9 -15.21 -21.20 9.25
N ASP A 10 -14.60 -21.85 10.25
CA ASP A 10 -13.73 -21.21 11.24
C ASP A 10 -12.59 -22.17 11.60
N LEU A 11 -11.36 -21.66 11.50
CA LEU A 11 -10.14 -22.39 11.82
C LEU A 11 -9.17 -21.41 12.49
N GLN A 12 -8.88 -21.64 13.76
CA GLN A 12 -8.01 -20.78 14.55
C GLN A 12 -6.75 -21.53 14.96
N ASN A 13 -5.60 -20.85 14.91
CA ASN A 13 -4.31 -21.39 15.36
C ASN A 13 -3.89 -22.72 14.71
N ILE A 14 -4.20 -22.89 13.43
CA ILE A 14 -3.79 -24.05 12.64
C ILE A 14 -2.75 -23.73 11.55
N ASP A 15 -2.06 -24.76 11.10
CA ASP A 15 -1.27 -24.79 9.87
C ASP A 15 -1.68 -25.99 9.02
N PHE A 16 -1.36 -25.95 7.72
CA PHE A 16 -1.56 -27.09 6.83
C PHE A 16 -0.20 -27.67 6.45
N ASN A 17 -0.04 -28.99 6.51
CA ASN A 17 1.13 -29.63 5.93
C ASN A 17 1.03 -29.68 4.39
N LYS A 18 2.12 -30.07 3.71
CA LYS A 18 2.14 -30.21 2.24
C LYS A 18 1.09 -31.18 1.67
N PHE A 19 0.51 -32.04 2.50
CA PHE A 19 -0.51 -33.03 2.13
C PHE A 19 -1.91 -32.64 2.62
N GLY A 20 -2.11 -31.41 3.12
CA GLY A 20 -3.41 -30.89 3.56
C GLY A 20 -3.89 -31.34 4.95
N SER A 21 -3.05 -32.03 5.74
CA SER A 21 -3.39 -32.34 7.14
C SER A 21 -3.33 -31.09 8.01
N ILE A 22 -4.28 -30.99 8.94
CA ILE A 22 -4.36 -29.91 9.91
C ILE A 22 -3.31 -30.14 11.01
N LEU A 23 -2.44 -29.16 11.21
CA LEU A 23 -1.44 -29.11 12.27
C LEU A 23 -1.72 -27.95 13.21
N LYS A 24 -1.25 -28.04 14.45
CA LYS A 24 -1.22 -26.88 15.34
C LYS A 24 -0.21 -25.86 14.80
N ARG A 25 -0.57 -24.58 14.78
CA ARG A 25 0.36 -23.50 14.41
C ARG A 25 1.55 -23.49 15.38
N ASN A 26 2.76 -23.37 14.83
CA ASN A 26 3.96 -23.20 15.65
C ASN A 26 3.83 -21.99 16.56
N GLY A 27 4.40 -22.08 17.76
CA GLY A 27 4.59 -20.92 18.62
C GLY A 27 5.47 -19.86 17.95
N TYR A 28 5.48 -18.66 18.51
CA TYR A 28 6.37 -17.58 18.11
C TYR A 28 7.25 -17.20 19.30
N THR A 29 8.45 -16.75 18.99
CA THR A 29 9.32 -16.05 19.94
C THR A 29 9.31 -14.58 19.58
N ALA A 30 9.15 -13.70 20.56
CA ALA A 30 9.25 -12.27 20.32
C ALA A 30 10.66 -11.92 19.84
N LEU A 31 10.76 -11.12 18.78
CA LEU A 31 12.04 -10.72 18.22
C LEU A 31 12.74 -9.69 19.11
N ASN A 32 12.00 -8.69 19.57
CA ASN A 32 12.44 -7.68 20.52
C ASN A 32 11.94 -8.01 21.95
N THR A 33 12.76 -7.72 22.96
CA THR A 33 12.41 -7.91 24.38
C THR A 33 11.87 -6.64 25.04
N SER A 34 12.15 -5.47 24.46
CA SER A 34 11.65 -4.16 24.90
C SER A 34 10.56 -3.65 23.97
N ALA A 35 9.56 -2.96 24.52
CA ALA A 35 8.50 -2.36 23.71
C ALA A 35 9.05 -1.27 22.78
N VAL A 36 8.62 -1.28 21.51
CA VAL A 36 8.92 -0.21 20.55
C VAL A 36 8.14 1.03 20.93
N ALA A 37 8.77 2.20 20.89
CA ALA A 37 8.11 3.51 21.08
C ALA A 37 7.22 3.59 22.34
N SER A 38 7.66 3.02 23.48
CA SER A 38 6.88 2.99 24.72
C SER A 38 5.47 2.38 24.56
N SER A 39 5.33 1.38 23.67
CA SER A 39 4.06 0.72 23.32
C SER A 39 3.07 1.58 22.52
N ALA A 40 3.56 2.58 21.77
CA ALA A 40 2.72 3.31 20.82
C ALA A 40 2.20 2.39 19.70
N ASP A 41 1.04 2.72 19.14
CA ASP A 41 0.45 1.98 18.03
C ASP A 41 1.38 1.99 16.81
N ILE A 42 1.67 0.79 16.29
CA ILE A 42 2.39 0.61 15.03
C ILE A 42 1.38 0.83 13.89
N THR A 43 1.60 1.90 13.13
CA THR A 43 0.72 2.33 12.04
C THR A 43 1.24 1.97 10.65
N GLY A 44 2.49 1.53 10.58
CA GLY A 44 3.14 1.05 9.37
C GLY A 44 4.29 0.12 9.68
N LEU A 45 4.47 -0.90 8.86
CA LEU A 45 5.57 -1.86 8.94
C LEU A 45 5.96 -2.25 7.51
N HIS A 46 7.24 -2.14 7.18
CA HIS A 46 7.74 -2.40 5.83
C HIS A 46 9.13 -3.04 5.86
N HIS A 47 9.36 -3.99 4.96
CA HIS A 47 10.68 -4.56 4.74
C HIS A 47 11.40 -3.75 3.65
N PHE A 48 12.55 -3.18 3.99
CA PHE A 48 13.33 -2.33 3.11
C PHE A 48 14.69 -2.94 2.85
N GLU A 49 15.07 -3.04 1.58
CA GLU A 49 16.39 -3.51 1.15
C GLU A 49 17.04 -2.43 0.28
N VAL A 50 18.34 -2.24 0.49
CA VAL A 50 19.14 -1.25 -0.23
C VAL A 50 20.52 -1.82 -0.55
N THR A 51 21.11 -1.42 -1.67
CA THR A 51 22.51 -1.78 -1.98
C THR A 51 23.46 -0.68 -1.52
N ALA A 52 24.10 -0.87 -0.37
CA ALA A 52 25.10 0.05 0.16
C ALA A 52 26.51 -0.52 -0.01
N SER A 53 27.42 0.23 -0.64
CA SER A 53 28.83 -0.16 -0.83
C SER A 53 29.02 -1.56 -1.45
N GLY A 54 28.11 -1.98 -2.34
CA GLY A 54 28.18 -3.27 -3.02
C GLY A 54 27.60 -4.46 -2.24
N ALA A 55 26.99 -4.22 -1.07
CA ALA A 55 26.28 -5.23 -0.27
C ALA A 55 24.80 -4.88 -0.11
N VAL A 56 23.94 -5.90 -0.11
CA VAL A 56 22.52 -5.72 0.21
C VAL A 56 22.36 -5.60 1.73
N VAL A 57 21.78 -4.50 2.17
CA VAL A 57 21.41 -4.24 3.56
C VAL A 57 19.90 -4.32 3.67
N ALA A 58 19.41 -5.25 4.49
CA ALA A 58 18.00 -5.39 4.80
C ALA A 58 17.69 -4.74 6.15
N SER A 59 16.57 -4.03 6.23
CA SER A 59 16.07 -3.39 7.44
C SER A 59 14.56 -3.55 7.54
N LEU A 60 14.06 -3.78 8.75
CA LEU A 60 12.63 -3.65 9.04
C LEU A 60 12.38 -2.21 9.49
N VAL A 61 11.45 -1.53 8.82
CA VAL A 61 11.07 -0.15 9.16
C VAL A 61 9.67 -0.15 9.74
N ALA A 62 9.50 0.51 10.89
CA ALA A 62 8.23 0.65 11.57
C ALA A 62 7.92 2.12 11.86
N ILE A 63 6.65 2.48 11.79
CA ILE A 63 6.16 3.79 12.22
C ILE A 63 5.29 3.57 13.45
N ALA A 64 5.71 4.13 14.57
CA ALA A 64 5.06 3.96 15.86
C ALA A 64 4.93 5.31 16.56
N GLY A 65 3.70 5.69 16.91
CA GLY A 65 3.42 7.03 17.42
C GLY A 65 3.79 8.11 16.40
N THR A 66 4.69 9.02 16.78
CA THR A 66 5.20 10.12 15.94
C THR A 66 6.55 9.81 15.31
N ASP A 67 7.08 8.60 15.51
CA ASP A 67 8.45 8.25 15.19
C ASP A 67 8.57 7.11 14.18
N ILE A 68 9.66 7.14 13.42
CA ILE A 68 10.11 6.09 12.51
C ILE A 68 11.27 5.37 13.17
N PHE A 69 11.18 4.05 13.19
CA PHE A 69 12.20 3.16 13.70
C PHE A 69 12.70 2.24 12.60
N LYS A 70 13.99 1.91 12.62
CA LYS A 70 14.56 0.82 11.84
C LYS A 70 15.09 -0.27 12.78
N MET A 71 15.12 -1.49 12.29
CA MET A 71 15.83 -2.62 12.89
C MET A 71 16.69 -3.25 11.81
N ASP A 72 18.00 -3.21 12.00
CA ASP A 72 18.99 -3.82 11.12
C ASP A 72 19.26 -5.26 11.51
N ALA A 73 19.60 -6.07 10.51
CA ALA A 73 19.94 -7.50 10.67
C ALA A 73 18.91 -8.35 11.44
N LEU A 74 17.68 -7.84 11.64
CA LEU A 74 16.65 -8.44 12.50
C LEU A 74 17.19 -8.77 13.90
N ASP A 75 18.02 -7.89 14.46
CA ASP A 75 18.73 -8.10 15.73
C ASP A 75 17.84 -7.96 16.99
N GLY A 76 16.62 -7.42 16.83
CA GLY A 76 15.67 -7.17 17.92
C GLY A 76 15.80 -5.77 18.55
N THR A 77 16.69 -4.92 18.03
CA THR A 77 16.90 -3.55 18.47
C THR A 77 16.24 -2.57 17.50
N TRP A 78 15.57 -1.55 18.03
CA TRP A 78 14.90 -0.53 17.22
C TRP A 78 15.60 0.82 17.37
N ASP A 79 16.26 1.27 16.31
CA ASP A 79 16.90 2.57 16.20
C ASP A 79 15.89 3.62 15.73
N THR A 80 15.81 4.76 16.41
CA THR A 80 15.01 5.90 15.95
C THR A 80 15.70 6.60 14.79
N ILE A 81 14.98 6.84 13.70
CA ILE A 81 15.46 7.56 12.51
C ILE A 81 14.61 8.80 12.16
N THR A 82 13.57 9.11 12.95
CA THR A 82 12.80 10.35 12.84
C THR A 82 13.73 11.54 13.07
N SER A 83 14.21 12.15 12.00
CA SER A 83 15.01 13.37 12.07
C SER A 83 14.56 14.30 10.96
N GLY A 84 14.48 15.60 11.25
CA GLY A 84 14.17 16.62 10.24
C GLY A 84 12.69 16.75 9.84
N ILE A 85 11.78 15.89 10.32
CA ILE A 85 10.34 15.96 10.04
C ILE A 85 9.49 15.70 11.29
N SER A 86 8.19 16.00 11.20
CA SER A 86 7.18 15.62 12.19
C SER A 86 6.13 14.73 11.51
N ILE A 87 5.70 13.68 12.21
CA ILE A 87 4.71 12.73 11.72
C ILE A 87 3.52 12.73 12.65
N THR A 88 2.32 12.77 12.08
CA THR A 88 1.07 12.69 12.81
C THR A 88 0.82 11.26 13.28
N ALA A 89 0.66 11.08 14.59
CA ALA A 89 0.38 9.77 15.18
C ALA A 89 -0.98 9.18 14.75
N ALA A 90 -1.13 7.87 14.90
CA ALA A 90 -2.35 7.11 14.60
C ALA A 90 -2.83 7.22 13.13
N LYS A 91 -1.91 7.49 12.20
CA LYS A 91 -2.18 7.51 10.75
C LYS A 91 -1.59 6.29 10.06
N PRO A 92 -2.41 5.41 9.47
CA PRO A 92 -1.91 4.30 8.66
C PRO A 92 -0.97 4.80 7.57
N CYS A 93 0.22 4.21 7.50
CA CYS A 93 1.22 4.58 6.51
C CYS A 93 1.27 3.56 5.38
N ASP A 94 1.44 4.06 4.16
CA ASP A 94 1.70 3.28 2.95
C ASP A 94 3.15 3.47 2.50
N PHE A 95 3.75 2.42 1.95
CA PHE A 95 5.18 2.34 1.67
C PHE A 95 5.44 1.90 0.25
N ALA A 96 6.47 2.48 -0.37
CA ALA A 96 7.04 1.99 -1.63
C ALA A 96 8.55 2.15 -1.60
N SER A 97 9.28 1.13 -2.08
CA SER A 97 10.73 1.18 -2.21
C SER A 97 11.10 1.38 -3.67
N PHE A 98 11.87 2.43 -3.96
CA PHE A 98 12.29 2.75 -5.32
C PHE A 98 13.62 3.52 -5.30
N LEU A 99 14.52 3.20 -6.25
CA LEU A 99 15.86 3.81 -6.36
C LEU A 99 16.65 3.84 -5.05
N ASP A 100 16.65 2.73 -4.30
CA ASP A 100 17.34 2.62 -3.00
C ASP A 100 16.82 3.60 -1.92
N ILE A 101 15.62 4.16 -2.12
CA ILE A 101 14.93 5.07 -1.21
C ILE A 101 13.61 4.45 -0.78
N LEU A 102 13.27 4.60 0.50
CA LEU A 102 11.95 4.26 1.03
C LEU A 102 11.05 5.49 0.96
N HIS A 103 9.93 5.40 0.27
CA HIS A 103 8.91 6.44 0.20
C HIS A 103 7.71 6.07 1.06
N VAL A 104 7.17 7.06 1.77
CA VAL A 104 6.07 6.86 2.72
C VAL A 104 5.02 7.94 2.58
N THR A 105 3.76 7.54 2.68
CA THR A 105 2.60 8.44 2.66
C THR A 105 1.58 8.02 3.72
N ASN A 106 0.80 8.97 4.25
CA ASN A 106 -0.22 8.68 5.27
C ASN A 106 -1.51 9.50 5.15
N GLY A 107 -1.62 10.31 4.08
CA GLY A 107 -2.80 11.13 3.80
C GLY A 107 -2.99 12.36 4.68
N THR A 108 -2.07 12.65 5.60
CA THR A 108 -2.17 13.79 6.52
C THR A 108 -0.92 14.65 6.49
N ASP A 109 0.25 14.03 6.58
CA ASP A 109 1.52 14.70 6.49
C ASP A 109 1.99 14.75 5.02
N SER A 110 2.92 15.66 4.75
CA SER A 110 3.62 15.68 3.47
C SER A 110 4.34 14.36 3.23
N PRO A 111 4.29 13.81 2.00
CA PRO A 111 5.04 12.60 1.68
C PRO A 111 6.49 12.75 2.14
N PHE A 112 7.05 11.68 2.69
CA PHE A 112 8.41 11.69 3.19
C PHE A 112 9.15 10.46 2.71
N ASN A 113 10.47 10.57 2.67
CA ASN A 113 11.34 9.52 2.21
C ASN A 113 12.49 9.28 3.20
N TRP A 114 13.07 8.10 3.14
CA TRP A 114 14.27 7.74 3.85
C TRP A 114 15.29 7.20 2.87
N ASP A 115 16.38 7.95 2.71
CA ASP A 115 17.54 7.53 1.92
C ASP A 115 18.61 6.99 2.88
N HIS A 116 18.74 5.67 2.91
CA HIS A 116 19.71 5.00 3.77
C HIS A 116 21.16 5.31 3.38
N ILE A 117 21.44 5.57 2.09
CA ILE A 117 22.78 5.77 1.56
C ILE A 117 23.22 7.23 1.71
N ARG A 118 22.36 8.19 1.36
CA ARG A 118 22.68 9.63 1.38
C ARG A 118 22.35 10.26 2.75
N GLY A 119 23.07 9.81 3.77
CA GLY A 119 23.04 10.42 5.10
C GLY A 119 22.03 9.80 6.07
N GLY A 120 21.24 8.80 5.65
CA GLY A 120 20.39 8.00 6.54
C GLY A 120 19.25 8.78 7.18
N LYS A 121 18.93 9.97 6.66
CA LYS A 121 17.93 10.88 7.23
C LYS A 121 16.59 10.74 6.53
N VAL A 122 15.55 11.00 7.31
CA VAL A 122 14.20 11.14 6.79
C VAL A 122 14.03 12.58 6.30
N SER A 123 13.48 12.77 5.10
CA SER A 123 13.20 14.09 4.54
C SER A 123 11.80 14.14 3.98
N VAL A 124 11.23 15.35 3.91
CA VAL A 124 10.03 15.59 3.10
C VAL A 124 10.40 15.26 1.66
N ALA A 125 9.62 14.36 1.04
CA ALA A 125 9.79 14.04 -0.36
C ALA A 125 9.41 15.27 -1.19
N PRO A 126 10.12 15.55 -2.29
CA PRO A 126 9.98 16.80 -3.01
C PRO A 126 8.54 17.05 -3.45
N ALA A 127 8.13 18.30 -3.25
CA ALA A 127 6.86 18.83 -3.70
C ALA A 127 6.92 19.16 -5.20
N VAL A 128 5.79 19.04 -5.89
CA VAL A 128 5.61 19.47 -7.28
C VAL A 128 6.08 20.92 -7.46
N ASP A 129 6.94 21.14 -8.46
CA ASP A 129 7.43 22.42 -8.99
C ASP A 129 6.97 23.71 -8.27
N ALA A 130 7.86 24.25 -7.43
CA ALA A 130 7.68 25.51 -6.71
C ALA A 130 7.45 26.74 -7.62
N THR A 131 7.74 26.64 -8.92
CA THR A 131 7.62 27.75 -9.88
C THR A 131 6.17 28.01 -10.29
N THR A 132 5.30 27.00 -10.20
CA THR A 132 3.86 27.11 -10.50
C THR A 132 2.97 27.06 -9.26
N GLY A 133 3.57 26.91 -8.07
CA GLY A 133 2.88 26.91 -6.78
C GLY A 133 1.86 25.79 -6.64
N SER A 134 2.18 24.59 -7.14
CA SER A 134 1.32 23.39 -7.20
C SER A 134 1.79 22.24 -6.29
N ASP A 135 2.42 22.56 -5.17
CA ASP A 135 3.05 21.60 -4.24
C ASP A 135 2.09 20.49 -3.79
N ILE A 136 2.53 19.22 -3.88
CA ILE A 136 1.83 18.09 -3.25
C ILE A 136 1.99 18.22 -1.75
N VAL A 137 0.90 18.57 -1.08
CA VAL A 137 0.86 18.76 0.37
C VAL A 137 0.67 17.44 1.09
N THR A 138 -0.16 16.55 0.56
CA THR A 138 -0.41 15.20 1.12
C THR A 138 -0.67 14.20 0.00
N ALA A 139 -0.38 12.92 0.26
CA ALA A 139 -0.84 11.79 -0.55
C ALA A 139 -1.27 10.65 0.40
N LYS A 140 -2.29 9.86 0.04
CA LYS A 140 -2.71 8.71 0.86
C LYS A 140 -2.02 7.40 0.48
N TYR A 141 -1.67 7.23 -0.79
CA TYR A 141 -1.15 5.97 -1.33
C TYR A 141 0.08 6.22 -2.18
N VAL A 142 1.03 5.29 -2.10
CA VAL A 142 2.27 5.32 -2.88
C VAL A 142 2.50 3.94 -3.51
N GLU A 143 2.92 3.92 -4.76
CA GLU A 143 3.24 2.68 -5.47
C GLU A 143 4.29 2.93 -6.55
N LYS A 144 5.16 1.94 -6.80
CA LYS A 144 6.17 2.00 -7.86
C LYS A 144 5.67 1.25 -9.09
N PHE A 145 5.71 1.88 -10.26
CA PHE A 145 5.31 1.24 -11.52
C PHE A 145 6.15 1.72 -12.70
N ASN A 146 6.74 0.77 -13.45
CA ASN A 146 7.52 1.01 -14.67
C ASN A 146 8.58 2.14 -14.61
N ASN A 147 9.33 2.22 -13.50
CA ASN A 147 10.36 3.25 -13.20
C ASN A 147 9.82 4.64 -12.82
N TYR A 148 8.57 4.71 -12.41
CA TYR A 148 7.95 5.91 -11.87
C TYR A 148 7.45 5.62 -10.45
N LEU A 149 7.46 6.65 -9.62
CA LEU A 149 6.78 6.65 -8.34
C LEU A 149 5.43 7.33 -8.49
N PHE A 150 4.37 6.73 -7.95
CA PHE A 150 3.02 7.27 -8.02
C PHE A 150 2.54 7.73 -6.64
N TYR A 151 1.83 8.85 -6.62
CA TYR A 151 1.03 9.29 -5.47
C TYR A 151 -0.45 9.34 -5.84
N GLY A 152 -1.30 8.69 -5.04
CA GLY A 152 -2.75 8.65 -5.24
C GLY A 152 -3.51 9.31 -4.09
N ASN A 153 -4.68 9.89 -4.42
CA ASN A 153 -5.53 10.62 -3.48
C ASN A 153 -4.72 11.73 -2.79
N VAL A 154 -4.48 12.80 -3.57
CA VAL A 154 -3.53 13.85 -3.22
C VAL A 154 -4.22 15.16 -2.85
N SER A 155 -3.53 15.98 -2.06
CA SER A 155 -3.86 17.39 -1.87
C SER A 155 -2.75 18.22 -2.47
N ILE A 156 -3.09 19.25 -3.23
CA ILE A 156 -2.11 20.18 -3.79
C ILE A 156 -2.45 21.61 -3.35
N THR A 157 -1.43 22.45 -3.18
CA THR A 157 -1.67 23.89 -3.02
C THR A 157 -1.82 24.50 -4.39
N ILE A 158 -2.88 25.28 -4.66
CA ILE A 158 -2.95 26.21 -5.80
C ILE A 158 -3.60 27.48 -5.27
N GLY A 159 -2.79 28.37 -4.70
CA GLY A 159 -3.26 29.51 -3.88
C GLY A 159 -3.88 29.12 -2.53
N ALA A 160 -4.58 27.98 -2.46
CA ALA A 160 -5.07 27.30 -1.26
C ALA A 160 -4.93 25.78 -1.42
N VAL A 161 -5.00 25.03 -0.32
CA VAL A 161 -4.96 23.56 -0.36
C VAL A 161 -6.26 23.01 -0.94
N VAL A 162 -6.16 22.27 -2.05
CA VAL A 162 -7.27 21.63 -2.75
C VAL A 162 -7.10 20.12 -2.75
N GLN A 163 -8.17 19.41 -2.39
CA GLN A 163 -8.22 17.94 -2.35
C GLN A 163 -8.56 17.36 -3.72
N HIS A 164 -7.78 16.39 -4.16
CA HIS A 164 -7.98 15.64 -5.41
C HIS A 164 -8.04 14.13 -5.13
N PRO A 165 -9.14 13.63 -4.54
CA PRO A 165 -9.26 12.23 -4.10
C PRO A 165 -9.29 11.21 -5.26
N SER A 166 -9.54 11.67 -6.47
CA SER A 166 -9.56 10.84 -7.70
C SER A 166 -8.32 11.05 -8.58
N ARG A 167 -7.28 11.73 -8.10
CA ARG A 167 -6.07 12.00 -8.88
C ARG A 167 -4.93 11.08 -8.50
N ILE A 168 -4.14 10.72 -9.51
CA ILE A 168 -2.78 10.22 -9.30
C ILE A 168 -1.79 11.19 -9.95
N TYR A 169 -0.65 11.41 -9.29
CA TYR A 169 0.54 12.02 -9.86
C TYR A 169 1.61 10.96 -10.06
N TRP A 170 2.55 11.20 -10.97
CA TRP A 170 3.77 10.41 -11.12
C TRP A 170 5.01 11.30 -11.16
N SER A 171 6.13 10.74 -10.68
CA SER A 171 7.45 11.38 -10.73
C SER A 171 8.04 11.40 -12.14
N GLY A 172 9.25 11.93 -12.31
CA GLY A 172 10.07 11.71 -13.50
C GLY A 172 10.48 10.24 -13.64
N SER A 173 10.84 9.82 -14.85
CA SER A 173 11.34 8.46 -15.09
C SER A 173 12.69 8.26 -14.40
N LYS A 174 12.75 7.31 -13.46
CA LYS A 174 13.96 7.04 -12.63
C LYS A 174 14.45 8.27 -11.86
N ASP A 175 13.55 9.21 -11.60
CA ASP A 175 13.83 10.39 -10.81
C ASP A 175 12.65 10.62 -9.87
N THR A 176 12.85 10.33 -8.59
CA THR A 176 11.83 10.53 -7.55
C THR A 176 11.76 11.97 -7.06
N ASP A 177 12.68 12.81 -7.53
CA ASP A 177 12.77 14.20 -7.15
C ASP A 177 12.11 15.15 -8.15
N ASP A 178 11.94 14.69 -9.40
CA ASP A 178 11.21 15.40 -10.44
C ASP A 178 9.70 15.16 -10.35
N TRP A 179 8.93 16.19 -10.02
CA TRP A 179 7.47 16.16 -10.01
C TRP A 179 6.92 17.36 -10.78
N THR A 180 6.49 17.12 -12.01
CA THR A 180 5.91 18.17 -12.86
C THR A 180 4.42 18.36 -12.57
N ALA A 181 3.95 19.61 -12.55
CA ALA A 181 2.54 19.94 -12.28
C ALA A 181 1.54 19.35 -13.30
N THR A 182 2.00 18.98 -14.48
CA THR A 182 1.20 18.36 -15.56
C THR A 182 1.22 16.82 -15.53
N ASN A 183 2.08 16.21 -14.71
CA ASN A 183 2.24 14.75 -14.63
C ASN A 183 1.18 14.14 -13.72
N PHE A 184 -0.08 14.32 -14.08
CA PHE A 184 -1.22 13.73 -13.38
C PHE A 184 -2.29 13.23 -14.34
N ILE A 185 -3.12 12.32 -13.82
CA ILE A 185 -4.35 11.90 -14.47
C ILE A 185 -5.47 11.78 -13.44
N ASP A 186 -6.65 12.27 -13.79
CA ASP A 186 -7.85 12.17 -12.97
C ASP A 186 -8.64 10.89 -13.35
N ILE A 187 -8.89 10.03 -12.37
CA ILE A 187 -9.55 8.73 -12.53
C ILE A 187 -11.06 8.89 -12.29
N ALA A 188 -11.82 9.06 -13.37
CA ALA A 188 -13.28 9.25 -13.31
C ALA A 188 -13.68 10.28 -12.24
N LYS A 189 -13.20 11.52 -12.40
CA LYS A 189 -13.45 12.61 -11.47
C LYS A 189 -14.96 12.86 -11.30
N ASN A 190 -15.37 13.26 -10.09
CA ASN A 190 -16.75 13.61 -9.73
C ASN A 190 -17.76 12.44 -9.79
N ASP A 191 -17.30 11.19 -9.71
CA ASP A 191 -18.16 10.00 -9.62
C ASP A 191 -18.60 9.64 -8.19
N GLY A 192 -18.32 10.52 -7.22
CA GLY A 192 -18.63 10.31 -5.80
C GLY A 192 -17.82 9.19 -5.16
N GLN A 193 -16.63 8.89 -5.68
CA GLN A 193 -15.68 7.93 -5.15
C GLN A 193 -14.29 8.55 -5.00
N GLU A 194 -13.50 7.98 -4.09
CA GLU A 194 -12.08 8.26 -3.97
C GLU A 194 -11.23 7.04 -4.34
N ILE A 195 -9.98 7.29 -4.71
CA ILE A 195 -8.95 6.26 -4.81
C ILE A 195 -8.67 5.73 -3.40
N THR A 196 -8.61 4.41 -3.28
CA THR A 196 -8.41 3.70 -2.01
C THR A 196 -7.16 2.83 -1.99
N ARG A 197 -6.59 2.46 -3.14
CA ARG A 197 -5.30 1.74 -3.21
C ARG A 197 -4.74 1.79 -4.62
N LEU A 198 -3.41 1.85 -4.71
CA LEU A 198 -2.66 1.58 -5.93
C LEU A 198 -1.96 0.24 -5.75
N GLN A 199 -1.99 -0.62 -6.76
CA GLN A 199 -1.30 -1.91 -6.73
C GLN A 199 -0.91 -2.35 -8.13
N VAL A 200 0.33 -2.81 -8.30
CA VAL A 200 0.78 -3.37 -9.59
C VAL A 200 0.26 -4.80 -9.79
N LEU A 201 -0.25 -5.08 -10.99
CA LEU A 201 -0.62 -6.43 -11.44
C LEU A 201 -0.11 -6.68 -12.87
N GLY A 202 1.00 -7.40 -13.00
CA GLY A 202 1.66 -7.58 -14.30
C GLY A 202 2.08 -6.22 -14.89
N ASN A 203 1.67 -5.92 -16.13
CA ASN A 203 1.98 -4.65 -16.80
C ASN A 203 0.89 -3.57 -16.63
N ARG A 204 0.14 -3.58 -15.52
CA ARG A 204 -0.85 -2.55 -15.22
C ARG A 204 -0.72 -2.06 -13.80
N LEU A 205 -0.95 -0.76 -13.62
CA LEU A 205 -1.24 -0.20 -12.30
C LEU A 205 -2.75 -0.30 -12.07
N VAL A 206 -3.13 -1.15 -11.13
CA VAL A 206 -4.52 -1.31 -10.70
C VAL A 206 -4.83 -0.21 -9.68
N ILE A 207 -5.83 0.59 -10.01
CA ILE A 207 -6.28 1.72 -9.20
C ILE A 207 -7.64 1.33 -8.62
N PHE A 208 -7.65 1.02 -7.33
CA PHE A 208 -8.89 0.77 -6.62
C PHE A 208 -9.53 2.09 -6.23
N LYS A 209 -10.84 2.19 -6.48
CA LYS A 209 -11.72 3.19 -5.89
C LYS A 209 -12.69 2.50 -4.94
N THR A 210 -13.43 3.29 -4.15
CA THR A 210 -14.37 2.77 -3.14
C THR A 210 -15.40 1.75 -3.67
N ARG A 211 -15.87 1.90 -4.93
CA ARG A 211 -16.90 1.04 -5.56
C ARG A 211 -16.54 0.58 -6.97
N SER A 212 -15.32 0.80 -7.44
CA SER A 212 -14.89 0.44 -8.80
C SER A 212 -13.37 0.25 -8.89
N ILE A 213 -12.91 -0.38 -9.96
CA ILE A 213 -11.48 -0.64 -10.21
C ILE A 213 -11.13 -0.12 -11.61
N TYR A 214 -9.96 0.50 -11.73
CA TYR A 214 -9.41 1.01 -12.98
C TYR A 214 -8.03 0.40 -13.24
N ASN A 215 -7.67 0.27 -14.51
CA ASN A 215 -6.35 -0.17 -14.95
C ASN A 215 -5.70 0.95 -15.76
N LEU A 216 -4.50 1.34 -15.33
CA LEU A 216 -3.63 2.26 -16.05
C LEU A 216 -2.48 1.46 -16.67
N LEU A 217 -2.23 1.69 -17.96
CA LEU A 217 -1.20 0.99 -18.72
C LEU A 217 -0.04 1.94 -19.01
N PHE A 218 1.17 1.37 -19.00
CA PHE A 218 2.36 2.03 -19.48
C PHE A 218 2.47 1.88 -20.99
N THR A 219 2.72 2.98 -21.69
CA THR A 219 2.80 3.01 -23.16
C THR A 219 4.22 2.74 -23.69
N GLY A 220 5.25 3.04 -22.88
CA GLY A 220 6.63 3.11 -23.34
C GLY A 220 7.01 4.42 -24.05
N ASP A 221 6.05 5.33 -24.23
CA ASP A 221 6.26 6.66 -24.83
C ASP A 221 6.59 7.68 -23.74
N ALA A 222 7.65 8.47 -23.91
CA ALA A 222 8.05 9.47 -22.93
C ALA A 222 7.08 10.66 -22.85
N ASP A 223 6.41 11.00 -23.97
CA ASP A 223 5.50 12.14 -24.03
C ASP A 223 4.12 11.79 -23.45
N VAL A 224 3.71 10.52 -23.57
CA VAL A 224 2.44 10.00 -23.05
C VAL A 224 2.71 8.69 -22.30
N PRO A 225 3.38 8.71 -21.13
CA PRO A 225 3.85 7.50 -20.46
C PRO A 225 2.71 6.58 -20.01
N PHE A 226 1.54 7.15 -19.71
CA PHE A 226 0.43 6.40 -19.15
C PHE A 226 -0.88 6.71 -19.83
N ILE A 227 -1.69 5.67 -20.04
CA ILE A 227 -3.02 5.77 -20.62
C ILE A 227 -4.05 4.97 -19.81
N LEU A 228 -5.31 5.37 -19.95
CA LEU A 228 -6.50 4.65 -19.47
C LEU A 228 -7.28 4.15 -20.70
N PRO A 229 -6.98 2.94 -21.22
CA PRO A 229 -7.65 2.42 -22.41
C PRO A 229 -9.16 2.33 -22.18
N GLY A 230 -9.96 2.95 -23.06
CA GLY A 230 -11.42 2.98 -22.91
C GLY A 230 -11.90 3.65 -21.61
N GLY A 231 -11.13 4.60 -21.07
CA GLY A 231 -11.41 5.22 -19.77
C GLY A 231 -10.89 4.41 -18.57
N GLY A 232 -10.23 3.28 -18.83
CA GLY A 232 -9.50 2.48 -17.84
C GLY A 232 -10.36 1.66 -16.89
N LYS A 233 -11.69 1.83 -16.90
CA LYS A 233 -12.59 1.12 -15.97
C LYS A 233 -12.59 -0.38 -16.28
N SER A 234 -12.42 -1.21 -15.26
CA SER A 234 -12.55 -2.66 -15.39
C SER A 234 -14.01 -3.10 -15.35
N ASN A 235 -14.26 -4.39 -15.61
CA ASN A 235 -15.59 -4.99 -15.52
C ASN A 235 -16.01 -5.30 -14.07
N SER A 236 -15.14 -5.00 -13.09
CA SER A 236 -15.46 -5.16 -11.68
C SER A 236 -16.66 -4.29 -11.29
N THR A 237 -17.67 -4.92 -10.69
CA THR A 237 -18.85 -4.24 -10.12
C THR A 237 -18.61 -3.77 -8.69
N VAL A 238 -17.44 -4.08 -8.12
CA VAL A 238 -17.05 -3.74 -6.76
C VAL A 238 -15.75 -2.96 -6.72
N GLY A 239 -15.53 -2.25 -5.61
CA GLY A 239 -14.29 -1.54 -5.29
C GLY A 239 -13.64 -2.07 -4.01
N CYS A 240 -12.65 -1.35 -3.49
CA CYS A 240 -11.96 -1.73 -2.26
C CYS A 240 -12.28 -0.75 -1.13
N VAL A 241 -12.72 -1.27 0.01
CA VAL A 241 -13.04 -0.48 1.23
C VAL A 241 -11.96 -0.59 2.31
N ALA A 242 -11.11 -1.62 2.23
CA ALA A 242 -9.97 -1.80 3.12
C ALA A 242 -8.66 -1.75 2.30
N PRO A 243 -8.06 -0.55 2.14
CA PRO A 243 -6.88 -0.33 1.31
C PRO A 243 -5.76 -1.36 1.48
N PHE A 244 -5.44 -1.68 2.74
CA PHE A 244 -4.34 -2.53 3.14
C PHE A 244 -4.70 -4.03 3.19
N SER A 245 -5.88 -4.39 2.69
CA SER A 245 -6.27 -5.79 2.43
C SER A 245 -5.83 -6.28 1.05
N VAL A 246 -5.39 -5.37 0.16
CA VAL A 246 -5.02 -5.73 -1.21
C VAL A 246 -3.69 -6.47 -1.20
N GLN A 247 -3.65 -7.69 -1.75
CA GLN A 247 -2.43 -8.47 -1.89
C GLN A 247 -2.38 -9.22 -3.21
N THR A 248 -1.19 -9.36 -3.77
CA THR A 248 -0.96 -10.19 -4.95
C THR A 248 -0.92 -11.67 -4.58
N VAL A 249 -1.83 -12.46 -5.15
CA VAL A 249 -1.94 -13.91 -4.97
C VAL A 249 -2.17 -14.53 -6.35
N ASP A 250 -1.41 -15.56 -6.73
CA ASP A 250 -1.60 -16.35 -7.96
C ASP A 250 -1.95 -15.52 -9.22
N ASN A 251 -1.12 -14.52 -9.51
CA ASN A 251 -1.28 -13.62 -10.67
C ASN A 251 -2.62 -12.83 -10.70
N GLY A 252 -3.21 -12.60 -9.53
CA GLY A 252 -4.32 -11.68 -9.32
C GLY A 252 -4.18 -10.92 -8.00
N LEU A 253 -5.20 -10.15 -7.66
CA LEU A 253 -5.26 -9.38 -6.42
C LEU A 253 -6.42 -9.86 -5.54
N VAL A 254 -6.13 -10.28 -4.32
CA VAL A 254 -7.15 -10.48 -3.28
C VAL A 254 -7.37 -9.17 -2.55
N PHE A 255 -8.62 -8.79 -2.31
CA PHE A 255 -8.98 -7.55 -1.62
C PHE A 255 -10.33 -7.66 -0.91
N MET A 256 -10.56 -6.80 0.09
CA MET A 256 -11.83 -6.67 0.80
C MET A 256 -12.67 -5.53 0.22
N SER A 257 -13.86 -5.89 -0.23
CA SER A 257 -14.92 -4.96 -0.63
C SER A 257 -15.96 -4.78 0.48
N TYR A 258 -17.00 -4.00 0.22
CA TYR A 258 -18.06 -3.68 1.19
C TYR A 258 -18.80 -4.92 1.72
N ASP A 259 -18.92 -5.96 0.90
CA ASP A 259 -19.74 -7.15 1.18
C ASP A 259 -18.95 -8.47 1.23
N GLY A 260 -17.61 -8.41 1.14
CA GLY A 260 -16.76 -9.58 1.31
C GLY A 260 -15.39 -9.49 0.64
N PHE A 261 -14.69 -10.62 0.56
CA PHE A 261 -13.41 -10.72 -0.14
C PHE A 261 -13.60 -11.14 -1.58
N TYR A 262 -12.79 -10.53 -2.45
CA TYR A 262 -12.80 -10.72 -3.88
C TYR A 262 -11.41 -11.02 -4.40
N PHE A 263 -11.34 -11.77 -5.49
CA PHE A 263 -10.17 -11.97 -6.31
C PHE A 263 -10.35 -11.19 -7.62
N TYR A 264 -9.38 -10.36 -7.99
CA TYR A 264 -9.35 -9.62 -9.23
C TYR A 264 -8.27 -10.18 -10.16
N ASP A 265 -8.67 -10.60 -11.36
CA ASP A 265 -7.79 -11.21 -12.37
C ASP A 265 -7.12 -10.18 -13.32
N GLY A 266 -7.37 -8.89 -13.09
CA GLY A 266 -6.95 -7.80 -13.98
C GLY A 266 -8.05 -7.27 -14.89
N ILE A 267 -9.19 -7.96 -15.01
CA ILE A 267 -10.34 -7.60 -15.85
C ILE A 267 -11.64 -7.65 -15.04
N ASN A 268 -11.88 -8.77 -14.36
CA ASN A 268 -13.09 -9.07 -13.59
C ASN A 268 -12.75 -9.32 -12.13
N SER A 269 -13.75 -9.13 -11.26
CA SER A 269 -13.69 -9.47 -9.84
C SER A 269 -14.60 -10.65 -9.53
N PHE A 270 -14.12 -11.62 -8.78
CA PHE A 270 -14.88 -12.79 -8.33
C PHE A 270 -14.95 -12.82 -6.81
N LYS A 271 -16.16 -12.94 -6.25
CA LYS A 271 -16.32 -13.07 -4.81
C LYS A 271 -15.80 -14.44 -4.36
N ILE A 272 -14.88 -14.45 -3.40
CA ILE A 272 -14.28 -15.69 -2.87
C ILE A 272 -14.76 -16.01 -1.46
N SER A 273 -15.49 -15.08 -0.82
CA SER A 273 -15.94 -15.20 0.57
C SER A 273 -17.38 -15.66 0.75
N ASP A 274 -18.05 -16.20 -0.28
CA ASP A 274 -19.47 -16.56 -0.21
C ASP A 274 -19.80 -17.48 0.97
N LYS A 275 -18.90 -18.42 1.26
CA LYS A 275 -19.06 -19.43 2.31
C LYS A 275 -18.89 -18.89 3.74
N ILE A 276 -18.28 -17.71 3.88
CA ILE A 276 -18.03 -17.05 5.18
C ILE A 276 -18.83 -15.75 5.33
N THR A 277 -19.83 -15.52 4.47
CA THR A 277 -20.64 -14.29 4.46
C THR A 277 -21.24 -13.98 5.84
N THR A 278 -21.80 -14.98 6.54
CA THR A 278 -22.40 -14.77 7.87
C THR A 278 -21.39 -14.21 8.88
N THR A 279 -20.16 -14.75 8.88
CA THR A 279 -19.08 -14.27 9.74
C THR A 279 -18.70 -12.83 9.41
N LEU A 280 -18.59 -12.51 8.11
CA LEU A 280 -18.24 -11.16 7.66
C LEU A 280 -19.33 -10.13 7.98
N LEU A 281 -20.60 -10.51 7.89
CA LEU A 281 -21.74 -9.64 8.22
C LEU A 281 -21.81 -9.32 9.71
N ALA A 282 -21.27 -10.18 10.58
CA ALA A 282 -21.21 -9.96 12.01
C ALA A 282 -20.11 -8.94 12.42
N LEU A 283 -19.15 -8.65 11.54
CA LEU A 283 -18.08 -7.70 11.82
C LEU A 283 -18.56 -6.25 11.72
N ASN A 284 -17.95 -5.36 12.51
CA ASN A 284 -18.22 -3.93 12.46
C ASN A 284 -17.65 -3.31 11.16
N ARG A 285 -18.52 -3.03 10.19
CA ARG A 285 -18.17 -2.44 8.89
C ARG A 285 -17.47 -1.08 9.01
N GLY A 286 -17.77 -0.31 10.05
CA GLY A 286 -17.10 0.98 10.32
C GLY A 286 -15.62 0.85 10.66
N LYS A 287 -15.12 -0.37 10.87
CA LYS A 287 -13.71 -0.68 11.16
C LYS A 287 -13.00 -1.40 10.01
N PHE A 288 -13.64 -1.59 8.86
CA PHE A 288 -13.03 -2.31 7.73
C PHE A 288 -11.79 -1.61 7.18
N THR A 289 -11.72 -0.28 7.25
CA THR A 289 -10.52 0.49 6.86
C THR A 289 -9.27 0.12 7.70
N ASN A 290 -9.46 -0.48 8.88
CA ASN A 290 -8.38 -0.98 9.73
C ASN A 290 -7.95 -2.42 9.39
N ALA A 291 -8.66 -3.12 8.51
CA ALA A 291 -8.24 -4.45 8.08
C ALA A 291 -6.88 -4.34 7.38
N ARG A 292 -6.01 -5.30 7.69
CA ARG A 292 -4.67 -5.48 7.14
C ARG A 292 -4.57 -6.92 6.68
N SER A 293 -3.76 -7.15 5.66
CA SER A 293 -3.53 -8.50 5.15
C SER A 293 -2.06 -8.84 5.02
N LEU A 294 -1.75 -10.14 5.03
CA LEU A 294 -0.41 -10.68 4.83
C LEU A 294 -0.47 -11.96 3.98
N VAL A 295 0.37 -12.04 2.96
CA VAL A 295 0.57 -13.28 2.20
C VAL A 295 1.79 -14.04 2.72
N GLN A 296 1.58 -15.29 3.11
CA GLN A 296 2.62 -16.25 3.43
C GLN A 296 2.88 -17.14 2.21
N LYS A 297 3.77 -16.70 1.31
CA LYS A 297 4.05 -17.37 0.03
C LYS A 297 4.46 -18.84 0.21
N ASP A 298 5.37 -19.13 1.14
CA ASP A 298 5.86 -20.49 1.39
C ASP A 298 4.79 -21.47 1.86
N LYS A 299 3.67 -20.94 2.38
CA LYS A 299 2.55 -21.72 2.89
C LYS A 299 1.30 -21.60 2.03
N ASN A 300 1.36 -20.80 0.95
CA ASN A 300 0.24 -20.45 0.10
C ASN A 300 -1.01 -19.98 0.89
N ARG A 301 -0.83 -18.97 1.77
CA ARG A 301 -1.94 -18.43 2.60
C ARG A 301 -2.04 -16.92 2.51
N TYR A 302 -3.28 -16.43 2.46
CA TYR A 302 -3.65 -15.05 2.71
C TYR A 302 -4.28 -14.95 4.10
N TRP A 303 -3.77 -14.02 4.92
CA TRP A 303 -4.28 -13.67 6.25
C TRP A 303 -4.81 -12.25 6.22
#